data_AF-A0A3B1BSX5-F1
#
_entry.id   AF-A0A3B1BSX5-F1
#
_cell.length_a   1.000
_cell.length_b   1.000
_cell.length_c   1.000
_cell.angle_alpha   90.00
_cell.angle_beta   90.00
_cell.angle_gamma   90.00
#
_symmetry.space_group_name_H-M   'P 1'
#
loop_
_entity.id
_entity.type
_entity.pdbx_description
1 polymer ?
#
loop_
_entity_poly.entity_id
_entity_poly.type
_entity_poly.pdbx_seq_one_letter_code
_entity_poly.pdbx_strand_id
1 'polypeptide(L)'
;MNTILAMITEMDASSWILIFSLGLLFFAFSGLRRQQQQTRANTERLQRTQNDLRALISASLGMGERMLEVERRQRRLAERQEQLDIYDAANQPYEQAIRMAQNGSKTDELVDICGLSETEAELIKIMHRLDKAG
;
A
#
# COMPACT_ATOMS: atom_id res chain seq x y z
N MET A 1 -61.67 -44.20 15.25
CA MET A 1 -61.78 -43.22 16.35
C MET A 1 -62.19 -43.90 17.66
N ASN A 2 -63.28 -44.68 17.71
CA ASN A 2 -63.68 -45.43 18.92
C ASN A 2 -62.71 -46.55 19.35
N THR A 3 -62.04 -47.23 18.42
CA THR A 3 -61.07 -48.30 18.76
C THR A 3 -59.78 -47.77 19.38
N ILE A 4 -59.35 -46.57 18.98
CA ILE A 4 -58.15 -45.89 19.51
C ILE A 4 -58.41 -45.39 20.94
N LEU A 5 -59.62 -44.88 21.21
CA LEU A 5 -60.03 -44.44 22.55
C LEU A 5 -60.14 -45.60 23.55
N ALA A 6 -60.58 -46.79 23.11
CA ALA A 6 -60.61 -48.00 23.94
C ALA A 6 -59.20 -48.50 24.29
N MET A 7 -58.28 -48.45 23.33
CA MET A 7 -56.88 -48.85 23.55
C MET A 7 -56.10 -47.88 24.46
N ILE A 8 -56.49 -46.60 24.46
CA ILE A 8 -55.98 -45.55 25.37
C ILE A 8 -56.46 -45.76 26.82
N THR A 9 -57.65 -46.33 27.01
CA THR A 9 -58.25 -46.53 28.35
C THR A 9 -57.78 -47.81 29.06
N GLU A 10 -57.30 -48.80 28.32
CA GLU A 10 -56.62 -49.99 28.90
C GLU A 10 -55.14 -49.75 29.24
N MET A 11 -54.60 -48.58 28.95
CA MET A 11 -53.18 -48.29 29.13
C MET A 11 -52.88 -47.72 30.52
N ASP A 12 -52.08 -48.45 31.31
CA ASP A 12 -51.69 -48.07 32.67
C ASP A 12 -51.01 -46.69 32.73
N ALA A 13 -51.29 -45.93 33.79
CA ALA A 13 -50.76 -44.57 34.02
C ALA A 13 -49.22 -44.49 33.99
N SER A 14 -48.52 -45.58 34.30
CA SER A 14 -47.05 -45.68 34.23
C SER A 14 -46.51 -45.55 32.80
N SER A 15 -47.26 -46.04 31.80
CA SER A 15 -46.86 -45.99 30.39
C SER A 15 -46.94 -44.56 29.83
N TRP A 16 -47.92 -43.76 30.27
CA TRP A 16 -48.03 -42.34 29.93
C TRP A 16 -46.86 -41.51 30.48
N ILE A 17 -46.41 -41.80 31.70
CA ILE A 17 -45.25 -41.12 32.32
C ILE A 17 -43.95 -41.43 31.56
N LEU A 18 -43.77 -42.67 31.11
CA LEU A 18 -42.61 -43.06 30.31
C LEU A 18 -42.58 -42.35 28.94
N ILE A 19 -43.72 -42.26 28.26
CA ILE A 19 -43.81 -41.54 26.97
C ILE A 19 -43.51 -40.05 27.15
N PHE A 20 -44.08 -39.42 28.18
CA PHE A 20 -43.88 -38.00 28.43
C PHE A 20 -42.41 -37.69 28.81
N SER A 21 -41.82 -38.49 29.69
CA SER A 21 -40.39 -38.35 30.06
C SER A 21 -39.45 -38.58 28.87
N LEU A 22 -39.73 -39.57 28.02
CA LEU A 22 -38.96 -39.82 26.81
C LEU A 22 -39.09 -38.67 25.80
N GLY A 23 -40.28 -38.08 25.68
CA GLY A 23 -40.53 -36.89 24.86
C GLY A 23 -39.74 -35.67 25.36
N LEU A 24 -39.71 -35.43 26.67
CA LEU A 24 -38.92 -34.36 27.27
C LEU A 24 -37.42 -34.57 27.07
N LEU A 25 -36.91 -35.79 27.24
CA LEU A 25 -35.51 -36.13 26.97
C LEU A 25 -35.16 -35.93 25.50
N PHE A 26 -36.03 -36.36 24.58
CA PHE A 26 -35.84 -36.17 23.14
C PHE A 26 -35.81 -34.68 22.77
N PHE A 27 -36.74 -33.89 23.33
CA PHE A 27 -36.78 -32.45 23.12
C PHE A 27 -35.52 -31.76 23.66
N ALA A 28 -35.13 -32.05 24.90
CA ALA A 28 -33.91 -31.52 25.51
C ALA A 28 -32.66 -31.91 24.71
N PHE A 29 -32.55 -33.16 24.27
CA PHE A 29 -31.44 -33.65 23.45
C PHE A 29 -31.38 -32.95 22.09
N SER A 30 -32.52 -32.73 21.45
CA SER A 30 -32.61 -31.99 20.18
C SER A 30 -32.20 -30.52 20.35
N GLY A 31 -32.59 -29.88 21.46
CA GLY A 31 -32.17 -28.52 21.81
C GLY A 31 -30.65 -28.43 22.04
N LEU A 32 -30.08 -29.38 22.78
CA LEU A 32 -28.65 -29.45 23.06
C LEU A 32 -27.84 -29.64 21.76
N ARG A 33 -28.31 -30.49 20.84
CA ARG A 33 -27.69 -30.68 19.53
C ARG A 33 -27.71 -29.41 18.69
N ARG A 34 -28.84 -28.69 18.65
CA ARG A 34 -28.93 -27.40 17.95
C ARG A 34 -27.98 -26.37 18.55
N GLN A 35 -27.90 -26.29 19.87
CA GLN A 35 -26.99 -25.38 20.55
C GLN A 35 -25.52 -25.72 20.25
N GLN A 36 -25.15 -27.00 20.24
CA GLN A 36 -23.81 -27.43 19.85
C GLN A 36 -23.48 -27.08 18.39
N GLN A 37 -24.45 -27.19 17.48
CA GLN A 37 -24.25 -26.77 16.09
C GLN A 37 -24.05 -25.26 15.98
N GLN A 38 -24.81 -24.47 16.72
CA GLN A 38 -24.67 -23.01 16.75
C GLN A 38 -23.32 -22.59 17.35
N THR A 39 -22.88 -23.21 18.45
CA THR A 39 -21.58 -22.89 19.04
C THR A 39 -20.45 -23.23 18.06
N ARG A 40 -20.49 -24.39 17.41
CA ARG A 40 -19.52 -24.76 16.36
C ARG A 40 -19.50 -23.75 15.22
N ALA A 41 -20.67 -23.39 14.68
CA ALA A 41 -20.78 -22.41 13.60
C ALA A 41 -20.22 -21.04 14.02
N ASN A 42 -20.46 -20.60 15.27
CA ASN A 42 -19.90 -19.36 15.79
C ASN A 42 -18.38 -19.44 15.97
N THR A 43 -17.85 -20.57 16.46
CA THR A 43 -16.40 -20.78 16.57
C THR A 43 -15.73 -20.76 15.20
N GLU A 44 -16.32 -21.39 14.19
CA GLU A 44 -15.82 -21.35 12.81
C GLU A 44 -15.83 -19.92 12.25
N ARG A 45 -16.92 -19.17 12.46
CA ARG A 45 -16.99 -17.76 12.05
C ARG A 45 -15.92 -16.92 12.72
N LEU A 46 -15.72 -17.10 14.03
CA LEU A 46 -14.69 -16.40 14.78
C LEU A 46 -13.30 -16.73 14.25
N GLN A 47 -13.01 -18.00 13.97
CA GLN A 47 -11.73 -18.41 13.37
C GLN A 47 -11.52 -17.79 11.98
N ARG A 48 -12.56 -17.73 11.14
CA ARG A 48 -12.48 -17.06 9.84
C ARG A 48 -12.16 -15.58 10.00
N THR A 49 -12.88 -14.86 10.85
CA THR A 49 -12.61 -13.45 11.12
C THR A 49 -11.21 -13.22 11.68
N GLN A 50 -10.72 -14.09 12.56
CA GLN A 50 -9.34 -14.01 13.07
C GLN A 50 -8.31 -14.22 11.96
N ASN A 51 -8.56 -15.16 11.04
CA ASN A 51 -7.69 -15.40 9.89
C ASN A 51 -7.69 -14.20 8.93
N ASP A 52 -8.85 -13.62 8.65
CA ASP A 52 -8.99 -12.44 7.81
C ASP A 52 -8.25 -11.25 8.42
N LEU A 53 -8.38 -11.03 9.74
CA LEU A 53 -7.62 -10.01 10.46
C LEU A 53 -6.11 -10.22 10.35
N ARG A 54 -5.63 -11.47 10.50
CA ARG A 54 -4.20 -11.79 10.34
C ARG A 54 -3.71 -11.49 8.93
N ALA A 55 -4.50 -11.82 7.91
CA ALA A 55 -4.20 -11.52 6.51
C ALA A 55 -4.19 -10.01 6.23
N LEU A 56 -5.13 -9.26 6.82
CA LEU A 56 -5.15 -7.80 6.70
C LEU A 56 -3.97 -7.14 7.40
N ILE A 57 -3.57 -7.63 8.58
CA ILE A 57 -2.40 -7.14 9.31
C ILE A 57 -1.13 -7.39 8.49
N SER A 58 -0.94 -8.62 7.96
CA SER A 58 0.24 -8.92 7.15
C SER A 58 0.28 -8.11 5.85
N ALA A 59 -0.86 -7.93 5.19
CA ALA A 59 -0.98 -7.07 4.02
C ALA A 59 -0.64 -5.60 4.36
N SER A 60 -1.17 -5.07 5.46
CA SER A 60 -0.91 -3.69 5.90
C SER A 60 0.55 -3.45 6.24
N LEU A 61 1.21 -4.42 6.91
CA LEU A 61 2.65 -4.36 7.17
C LEU A 61 3.46 -4.35 5.87
N GLY A 62 3.15 -5.23 4.92
CA GLY A 62 3.80 -5.25 3.62
C GLY A 62 3.59 -3.97 2.81
N MET A 63 2.41 -3.36 2.89
CA MET A 63 2.14 -2.05 2.30
C MET A 63 2.97 -0.95 2.96
N GLY A 64 3.15 -0.99 4.29
CA GLY A 64 4.00 -0.05 5.03
C GLY A 64 5.46 -0.10 4.57
N GLU A 65 6.04 -1.30 4.42
CA GLU A 65 7.41 -1.45 3.91
C GLU A 65 7.56 -0.90 2.49
N ARG A 66 6.60 -1.19 1.60
CA ARG A 66 6.60 -0.66 0.23
C ARG A 66 6.44 0.86 0.20
N MET A 67 5.64 1.42 1.08
CA MET A 67 5.47 2.87 1.18
C MET A 67 6.78 3.56 1.61
N LEU A 68 7.47 3.00 2.60
CA LEU A 68 8.79 3.48 3.00
C LEU A 68 9.82 3.35 1.86
N GLU A 69 9.76 2.28 1.08
CA GLU A 69 10.62 2.13 -0.10
C GLU A 69 10.35 3.21 -1.15
N VAL A 70 9.07 3.49 -1.44
CA VAL A 70 8.66 4.56 -2.37
C VAL A 70 9.10 5.92 -1.85
N GLU A 71 8.92 6.22 -0.56
CA GLU A 71 9.37 7.48 0.04
C GLU A 71 10.90 7.66 -0.10
N ARG A 72 11.68 6.61 0.17
CA ARG A 72 13.14 6.65 -0.03
C ARG A 72 13.53 6.86 -1.48
N ARG A 73 12.83 6.23 -2.43
CA ARG A 73 13.06 6.44 -3.87
C ARG A 73 12.73 7.88 -4.26
N GLN A 74 11.61 8.42 -3.76
CA GLN A 74 11.22 9.81 -4.00
C GLN A 74 12.26 10.80 -3.47
N ARG A 75 12.74 10.63 -2.24
CA ARG A 75 13.79 11.50 -1.68
C ARG A 75 15.06 11.48 -2.52
N ARG A 76 15.53 10.29 -2.91
CA ARG A 76 16.71 10.16 -3.79
C ARG A 76 16.53 10.82 -5.15
N LEU A 77 15.32 10.75 -5.72
CA LEU A 77 15.02 11.42 -6.98
C LEU A 77 14.98 12.94 -6.80
N ALA A 78 14.41 13.43 -5.71
CA ALA A 78 14.41 14.85 -5.38
C ALA A 78 15.83 15.40 -5.19
N GLU A 79 16.69 14.70 -4.43
CA GLU A 79 18.10 15.07 -4.25
C GLU A 79 18.86 15.10 -5.58
N ARG A 80 18.61 14.14 -6.47
CA ARG A 80 19.22 14.14 -7.81
C ARG A 80 18.71 15.27 -8.68
N GLN A 81 17.42 15.58 -8.60
CA GLN A 81 16.85 16.70 -9.34
C GLN A 81 17.47 18.01 -8.87
N GLU A 82 17.61 18.22 -7.56
CA GLU A 82 18.28 19.40 -7.01
C GLU A 82 19.73 19.52 -7.49
N GLN A 83 20.48 18.41 -7.52
CA GLN A 83 21.85 18.40 -8.05
C GLN A 83 21.90 18.75 -9.55
N LEU A 84 20.96 18.26 -10.34
CA LEU A 84 20.87 18.58 -11.77
C LEU A 84 20.48 20.04 -11.98
N ASP A 85 19.49 20.55 -11.23
CA ASP A 85 19.06 21.94 -11.32
C ASP A 85 20.21 22.90 -10.98
N ILE A 86 21.02 22.59 -9.96
CA ILE A 86 22.22 23.37 -9.62
C ILE A 86 23.27 23.28 -10.73
N TYR A 87 23.51 22.08 -11.28
CA TYR A 87 24.48 21.89 -12.35
C TYR A 87 24.08 22.62 -13.65
N ASP A 88 22.81 22.52 -14.04
CA ASP A 88 22.28 23.17 -15.25
C ASP A 88 22.29 24.69 -15.08
N ALA A 89 21.87 25.20 -13.92
CA ALA A 89 21.94 26.64 -13.62
C ALA A 89 23.38 27.18 -13.67
N ALA A 90 24.37 26.40 -13.23
CA ALA A 90 25.77 26.79 -13.27
C ALA A 90 26.36 26.76 -14.70
N ASN A 91 25.96 25.81 -15.55
CA ASN A 91 26.56 25.64 -16.88
C ASN A 91 25.85 26.41 -18.00
N GLN A 92 24.56 26.72 -17.85
CA GLN A 92 23.82 27.43 -18.90
C GLN A 92 24.47 28.77 -19.34
N PRO A 93 24.97 29.61 -18.43
CA PRO A 93 25.66 30.86 -18.79
C PRO A 93 26.96 30.60 -19.57
N TYR A 94 27.72 29.57 -19.19
CA TYR A 94 28.96 29.18 -19.86
C TYR A 94 28.71 28.62 -21.26
N GLU A 95 27.73 27.73 -21.45
CA GLU A 95 27.38 27.23 -22.77
C GLU A 95 26.92 28.36 -23.70
N GLN A 96 26.14 29.31 -23.18
CA GLN A 96 25.68 30.47 -23.94
C GLN A 96 26.86 31.38 -24.31
N ALA A 97 27.78 31.63 -23.38
CA ALA A 97 28.98 32.42 -23.63
C ALA A 97 29.92 31.77 -24.66
N ILE A 98 30.09 30.44 -24.63
CA ILE A 98 30.87 29.71 -25.64
C ILE A 98 30.23 29.90 -27.04
N ARG A 99 28.90 29.76 -27.16
CA ARG A 99 28.20 29.98 -28.45
C ARG A 99 28.34 31.43 -28.93
N MET A 100 28.24 32.42 -28.04
CA MET A 100 28.46 33.84 -28.40
C MET A 100 29.91 34.11 -28.80
N ALA A 101 30.88 33.53 -28.11
CA ALA A 101 32.30 33.66 -28.44
C ALA A 101 32.63 33.02 -29.80
N GLN A 102 32.02 31.88 -30.13
CA GLN A 102 32.13 31.23 -31.44
C GLN A 102 31.60 32.13 -32.58
N ASN A 103 30.53 32.88 -32.31
CA ASN A 103 29.96 33.85 -33.24
C ASN A 103 30.75 35.18 -33.31
N GLY A 104 31.81 35.32 -32.51
CA GLY A 104 32.70 36.48 -32.52
C GLY A 104 32.26 37.66 -31.64
N SER A 105 31.34 37.46 -30.69
CA SER A 105 30.95 38.50 -29.73
C SER A 105 32.14 39.02 -28.92
N LYS A 106 32.05 40.29 -28.52
CA LYS A 106 33.08 40.95 -27.72
C LYS A 106 33.03 40.48 -26.26
N THR A 107 34.14 40.66 -25.55
CA THR A 107 34.25 40.27 -24.13
C THR A 107 33.25 41.02 -23.25
N ASP A 108 33.06 42.32 -23.48
CA ASP A 108 32.05 43.13 -22.77
C ASP A 108 30.63 42.59 -22.98
N GLU A 109 30.29 42.10 -24.18
CA GLU A 109 28.97 41.50 -24.45
C GLU A 109 28.79 40.17 -23.73
N LEU A 110 29.86 39.38 -23.55
CA LEU A 110 29.82 38.14 -22.79
C LEU A 110 29.59 38.40 -21.29
N VAL A 111 30.23 39.45 -20.75
CA VAL A 111 30.06 39.89 -19.36
C VAL A 111 28.63 40.38 -19.13
N ASP A 112 28.12 41.25 -20.01
CA ASP A 112 26.80 41.87 -19.85
C ASP A 112 25.64 40.88 -20.08
N ILE A 113 25.73 40.03 -21.10
CA ILE A 113 24.63 39.13 -21.49
C ILE A 113 24.67 37.80 -20.73
N CYS A 114 25.86 37.24 -20.46
CA CYS A 114 26.00 35.95 -19.79
C CYS A 114 26.32 36.08 -18.29
N GLY A 115 26.50 37.30 -17.77
CA GLY A 115 26.75 37.56 -16.34
C GLY A 115 28.10 37.02 -15.83
N LEU A 116 29.08 36.86 -16.72
CA LEU A 116 30.41 36.35 -16.40
C LEU A 116 31.31 37.46 -15.84
N SER A 117 32.32 37.11 -15.05
CA SER A 117 33.41 38.05 -14.73
C SER A 117 34.26 38.35 -15.97
N GLU A 118 34.90 39.51 -15.99
CA GLU A 118 35.80 39.94 -17.09
C GLU A 118 36.91 38.89 -17.35
N THR A 119 37.46 38.32 -16.28
CA THR A 119 38.45 37.25 -16.32
C THR A 119 37.90 35.93 -16.90
N GLU A 120 36.65 35.55 -16.60
CA GLU A 120 36.03 34.34 -17.15
C GLU A 120 35.74 34.51 -18.66
N ALA A 121 35.25 35.67 -19.07
CA ALA A 121 34.99 35.97 -20.48
C ALA A 121 36.28 35.95 -21.32
N GLU A 122 37.38 36.47 -20.76
CA GLU A 122 38.68 36.45 -21.43
C GLU A 122 39.26 35.03 -21.56
N LEU A 123 39.11 34.20 -20.52
CA LEU A 123 39.50 32.79 -20.54
C LEU A 123 38.76 32.00 -21.64
N ILE A 124 37.45 32.20 -21.78
CA ILE A 124 36.64 31.55 -22.83
C ILE A 124 37.16 31.90 -24.23
N LYS A 125 37.51 33.17 -24.48
CA LYS A 125 38.12 33.60 -25.74
C LYS A 125 39.45 32.91 -26.01
N ILE A 126 40.31 32.81 -24.99
CA ILE A 126 41.63 32.19 -25.12
C ILE A 126 41.48 30.70 -25.44
N MET A 127 40.63 29.98 -24.70
CA MET A 127 40.32 28.57 -24.98
C MET A 127 39.81 28.37 -26.42
N HIS A 128 38.90 29.21 -26.90
CA HIS A 128 38.40 29.11 -28.27
C HIS A 128 39.47 29.39 -29.33
N ARG A 129 40.36 30.37 -29.10
CA ARG A 129 41.46 30.67 -30.03
C ARG A 129 42.47 29.53 -30.09
N LEU A 130 42.72 28.83 -28.98
CA LEU A 130 43.58 27.65 -28.93
C LEU A 130 42.96 26.47 -29.69
N ASP A 131 41.66 26.24 -29.54
CA ASP A 131 40.93 25.17 -30.25
C ASP A 131 40.84 25.39 -31.77
N LYS A 132 40.82 26.65 -32.24
CA LYS A 132 40.89 26.99 -33.67
C LYS A 132 42.31 26.97 -34.27
N ALA A 133 43.35 26.93 -33.43
CA ALA A 133 44.74 27.01 -33.85
C ALA A 133 45.46 25.63 -33.89
N GLY A 134 44.81 24.58 -33.37
CA GLY A 134 45.20 23.17 -33.55
C GLY A 134 44.47 22.54 -34.73
#